data_AF-A0A5B8K6H3-F1
#
_entry.id   AF-A0A5B8K6H3-F1
#
_cell.length_a   1.000
_cell.length_b   1.000
_cell.length_c   1.000
_cell.angle_alpha   90.00
_cell.angle_beta   90.00
_cell.angle_gamma   90.00
#
_symmetry.space_group_name_H-M   'P 1'
#
loop_
_entity.id
_entity.type
_entity.pdbx_description
1 polymer ?
#
loop_
_entity_poly.entity_id
_entity_poly.type
_entity_poly.pdbx_seq_one_letter_code
_entity_poly.pdbx_strand_id
1 'polypeptide(L)'
;MHVKINDLRIGTILKVQAYKFNGLLYRQWNQAKIIYNNEKHIVLILYKTKVTELNGAGWVYKEPVIWFMPKKQNFNCLVLIKKNGFYRYINLASTPIFEDDTIKFIDYDLDVKCYPQKELKIVDRDEFNTNGKIMKYPDVLKNKILDELSNVIKMYNNFQYFFSDDIIKYYLKIAENDKVMLNIKNYLTPIIKNKTINLNNKMYQKNNKKKTYNKKTKFINFAVRNA
;
A
#
# COMPACT_ATOMS: atom_id res chain seq x y z
N MET A 1 7.96 25.85 15.33
CA MET A 1 6.69 25.75 14.60
C MET A 1 6.41 24.28 14.34
N HIS A 2 5.27 23.75 14.78
CA HIS A 2 4.85 22.39 14.40
C HIS A 2 4.27 22.45 12.98
N VAL A 3 5.01 21.92 11.99
CA VAL A 3 4.53 21.80 10.60
C VAL A 3 3.50 20.67 10.55
N LYS A 4 2.32 20.91 9.98
CA LYS A 4 1.32 19.86 9.81
C LYS A 4 1.62 19.05 8.55
N ILE A 5 1.18 17.79 8.52
CA ILE A 5 1.38 16.90 7.35
C ILE A 5 0.77 17.46 6.05
N ASN A 6 -0.26 18.32 6.14
CA ASN A 6 -0.86 19.00 4.98
C ASN A 6 0.03 20.08 4.37
N ASP A 7 0.95 20.62 5.16
CA ASP A 7 1.80 21.75 4.77
C ASP A 7 3.16 21.29 4.22
N LEU A 8 3.41 19.97 4.22
CA LEU A 8 4.64 19.39 3.66
C LEU A 8 4.72 19.66 2.16
N ARG A 9 5.86 20.25 1.76
CA ARG A 9 6.10 20.64 0.38
C ARG A 9 6.38 19.41 -0.49
N ILE A 10 5.75 19.37 -1.66
CA ILE A 10 6.12 18.45 -2.74
C ILE A 10 7.61 18.65 -3.04
N GLY A 11 8.34 17.56 -3.26
CA GLY A 11 9.78 17.58 -3.48
C GLY A 11 10.60 17.28 -2.22
N THR A 12 10.02 17.45 -1.02
CA THR A 12 10.70 17.18 0.26
C THR A 12 11.09 15.71 0.37
N ILE A 13 12.32 15.46 0.83
CA ILE A 13 12.82 14.13 1.15
C ILE A 13 12.86 14.01 2.67
N LEU A 14 12.23 12.96 3.19
CA LEU A 14 12.09 12.75 4.62
C LEU A 14 12.22 11.27 5.00
N LYS A 15 12.24 11.01 6.30
CA LYS A 15 12.16 9.66 6.85
C LYS A 15 10.70 9.22 6.98
N VAL A 16 10.47 7.93 6.84
CA VAL A 16 9.21 7.30 7.26
C VAL A 16 9.53 6.26 8.32
N GLN A 17 8.72 6.17 9.37
CA GLN A 17 8.87 5.19 10.44
C GLN A 17 7.55 4.45 10.68
N ALA A 18 7.64 3.13 10.79
CA ALA A 18 6.57 2.27 11.22
C ALA A 18 6.82 1.83 12.66
N TYR A 19 5.82 2.03 13.51
CA TYR A 19 5.82 1.60 14.90
C TYR A 19 4.85 0.44 15.07
N LYS A 20 5.09 -0.46 16.02
CA LYS A 20 4.04 -1.37 16.51
C LYS A 20 3.17 -0.64 17.54
N PHE A 21 2.01 -1.19 17.85
CA PHE A 21 1.03 -0.55 18.73
C PHE A 21 1.56 -0.18 20.13
N ASN A 22 2.51 -0.97 20.65
CA ASN A 22 3.18 -0.70 21.93
C ASN A 22 4.27 0.40 21.86
N GLY A 23 4.43 1.08 20.72
CA GLY A 23 5.41 2.14 20.53
C GLY A 23 6.80 1.66 20.09
N LEU A 24 6.99 0.37 19.83
CA LEU A 24 8.26 -0.15 19.32
C LEU A 24 8.51 0.31 17.88
N LEU A 25 9.66 0.96 17.61
CA LEU A 25 10.08 1.30 16.25
C LEU A 25 10.45 0.03 15.48
N TYR A 26 9.58 -0.42 14.59
CA TYR A 26 9.75 -1.67 13.85
C TYR A 26 10.60 -1.50 12.59
N ARG A 27 10.39 -0.41 11.84
CA ARG A 27 11.07 -0.19 10.56
C ARG A 27 11.18 1.29 10.22
N GLN A 28 12.29 1.67 9.59
CA GLN A 28 12.56 3.02 9.10
C GLN A 28 12.98 3.03 7.63
N TRP A 29 12.45 3.97 6.86
CA TRP A 29 12.84 4.30 5.49
C TRP A 29 13.54 5.65 5.48
N ASN A 30 14.81 5.69 5.08
CA ASN A 30 15.66 6.88 5.30
C ASN A 30 15.55 7.97 4.24
N GLN A 31 14.88 7.70 3.11
CA GLN A 31 14.81 8.60 1.96
C GLN A 31 13.51 8.36 1.17
N ALA A 32 12.40 8.90 1.65
CA ALA A 32 11.14 8.92 0.92
C ALA A 32 10.88 10.34 0.40
N LYS A 33 10.63 10.48 -0.89
CA LYS A 33 10.38 11.80 -1.49
C LYS A 33 8.88 12.01 -1.69
N ILE A 34 8.36 13.14 -1.24
CA ILE A 34 6.96 13.53 -1.44
C ILE A 34 6.75 13.93 -2.90
N ILE A 35 5.87 13.23 -3.62
CA ILE A 35 5.52 13.57 -5.00
C ILE A 35 4.13 14.22 -5.11
N TYR A 36 3.29 14.06 -4.09
CA TYR A 36 1.98 14.68 -4.05
C TYR A 36 1.48 14.78 -2.61
N ASN A 37 0.82 15.89 -2.28
CA ASN A 37 0.26 16.12 -0.95
C ASN A 37 -1.01 16.97 -1.04
N ASN A 38 -2.12 16.48 -0.50
CA ASN A 38 -3.37 17.24 -0.33
C ASN A 38 -4.07 16.83 0.98
N GLU A 39 -5.26 17.36 1.25
CA GLU A 39 -6.00 17.06 2.49
C GLU A 39 -6.42 15.57 2.63
N LYS A 40 -6.50 14.83 1.52
CA LYS A 40 -6.99 13.45 1.49
C LYS A 40 -5.88 12.42 1.66
N HIS A 41 -4.72 12.66 1.08
CA HIS A 41 -3.58 11.74 1.13
C HIS A 41 -2.25 12.45 0.91
N ILE A 42 -1.18 11.77 1.30
CA ILE A 42 0.18 12.05 0.87
C ILE A 42 0.70 10.86 0.06
N VAL A 43 1.43 11.13 -1.02
CA VAL A 43 2.00 10.11 -1.89
C VAL A 43 3.50 10.31 -1.98
N LEU A 44 4.24 9.25 -1.68
CA LEU A 44 5.70 9.23 -1.69
C LEU A 44 6.21 8.36 -2.85
N ILE A 45 7.43 8.64 -3.29
CA ILE A 45 8.22 7.74 -4.13
C ILE A 45 9.45 7.28 -3.35
N LEU A 46 9.69 5.96 -3.39
CA LEU A 46 10.90 5.33 -2.88
C LEU A 46 11.73 4.87 -4.08
N TYR A 47 13.00 5.26 -4.11
CA TYR A 47 13.95 4.78 -5.10
C TYR A 47 15.36 4.82 -4.50
N LYS A 48 16.04 3.67 -4.48
CA LYS A 48 17.30 3.49 -3.74
C LYS A 48 17.20 3.85 -2.25
N THR A 49 15.97 3.82 -1.70
CA THR A 49 15.71 4.10 -0.30
C THR A 49 16.24 2.98 0.58
N LYS A 50 17.11 3.32 1.54
CA LYS A 50 17.58 2.40 2.59
C LYS A 50 16.50 2.19 3.65
N VAL A 51 16.17 0.93 3.87
CA VAL A 51 15.30 0.42 4.94
C VAL A 51 16.18 -0.12 6.07
N THR A 52 15.84 0.24 7.30
CA THR A 52 16.47 -0.27 8.52
C THR A 52 15.41 -0.94 9.38
N GLU A 53 15.70 -2.14 9.84
CA GLU A 53 14.84 -2.92 10.75
C GLU A 53 15.30 -2.78 12.20
N LEU A 54 14.47 -3.20 13.15
CA LEU A 54 14.73 -3.10 14.59
C LEU A 54 16.09 -3.67 15.01
N ASN A 55 16.50 -4.80 14.43
CA ASN A 55 17.77 -5.47 14.75
C ASN A 55 19.01 -4.80 14.12
N GLY A 56 18.85 -3.63 13.48
CA GLY A 56 19.93 -2.93 12.79
C GLY A 56 20.24 -3.47 11.39
N ALA A 57 19.64 -4.59 10.98
CA ALA A 57 19.72 -5.06 9.60
C ALA A 57 19.05 -4.05 8.66
N GLY A 58 19.44 -4.08 7.39
CA GLY A 58 18.88 -3.17 6.41
C GLY A 58 19.04 -3.66 4.99
N TRP A 59 18.20 -3.11 4.13
CA TRP A 59 18.19 -3.40 2.70
C TRP A 59 17.80 -2.15 1.93
N VAL A 60 17.93 -2.19 0.60
CA VAL A 60 17.67 -1.04 -0.27
C VAL A 60 16.66 -1.43 -1.34
N TYR A 61 15.66 -0.58 -1.57
CA TYR A 61 14.75 -0.74 -2.71
C TYR A 61 15.52 -0.61 -4.02
N LYS A 62 15.56 -1.71 -4.79
CA LYS A 62 16.18 -1.73 -6.13
C LYS A 62 15.23 -1.17 -7.18
N GLU A 63 13.95 -1.53 -7.10
CA GLU A 63 12.89 -1.00 -7.94
C GLU A 63 12.18 0.19 -7.31
N PRO A 64 11.63 1.10 -8.12
CA PRO A 64 10.82 2.19 -7.59
C PRO A 64 9.52 1.69 -6.97
N VAL A 65 9.08 2.42 -5.94
CA VAL A 65 7.84 2.14 -5.21
C VAL A 65 7.07 3.42 -5.00
N ILE A 66 5.81 3.44 -5.41
CA ILE A 66 4.89 4.50 -4.99
C ILE A 66 4.27 4.08 -3.67
N TRP A 67 4.27 4.98 -2.70
CA TRP A 67 3.66 4.76 -1.40
C TRP A 67 2.49 5.70 -1.21
N PHE A 68 1.28 5.15 -1.23
CA PHE A 68 0.04 5.86 -0.93
C PHE A 68 -0.24 5.84 0.57
N MET A 69 -0.40 7.02 1.18
CA MET A 69 -0.76 7.16 2.59
C MET A 69 -1.99 8.07 2.73
N PRO A 70 -3.22 7.51 2.72
CA PRO A 70 -4.44 8.23 3.05
C PRO A 70 -4.38 8.85 4.45
N LYS A 71 -4.93 10.07 4.58
CA LYS A 71 -4.96 10.81 5.86
C LYS A 71 -6.21 10.54 6.70
N LYS A 72 -7.16 9.78 6.16
CA LYS A 72 -8.46 9.48 6.78
C LYS A 72 -8.87 8.01 6.67
N GLN A 73 -7.94 7.13 6.31
CA GLN A 73 -8.18 5.68 6.20
C GLN A 73 -7.07 4.93 6.93
N ASN A 74 -7.41 3.79 7.52
CA ASN A 74 -6.51 3.02 8.38
C ASN A 74 -5.69 1.98 7.58
N PHE A 75 -5.09 2.44 6.49
CA PHE A 75 -4.13 1.66 5.74
C PHE A 75 -3.12 2.58 5.04
N ASN A 76 -2.01 2.00 4.58
CA ASN A 76 -1.18 2.57 3.53
C ASN A 76 -0.86 1.49 2.48
N CYS A 77 -0.52 1.89 1.26
CA CYS A 77 -0.23 0.96 0.17
C CYS A 77 1.11 1.27 -0.50
N LEU A 78 2.00 0.28 -0.51
CA LEU A 78 3.22 0.27 -1.31
C LEU A 78 2.92 -0.43 -2.65
N VAL A 79 3.17 0.27 -3.74
CA VAL A 79 3.06 -0.24 -5.10
C VAL A 79 4.45 -0.34 -5.71
N LEU A 80 5.02 -1.53 -5.68
CA LEU A 80 6.32 -1.83 -6.29
C LEU A 80 6.13 -1.94 -7.81
N ILE A 81 6.93 -1.18 -8.55
CA ILE A 81 6.83 -1.10 -10.01
C ILE A 81 7.83 -2.06 -10.64
N LYS A 82 7.33 -3.22 -11.10
CA LYS A 82 8.15 -4.23 -11.76
C LYS A 82 7.83 -4.29 -13.25
N LYS A 83 8.76 -4.83 -14.05
CA LYS A 83 8.61 -4.96 -15.52
C LYS A 83 7.35 -5.74 -15.92
N ASN A 84 6.92 -6.70 -15.09
CA ASN A 84 5.76 -7.54 -15.31
C ASN A 84 4.46 -7.03 -14.63
N GLY A 85 4.49 -5.87 -13.98
CA GLY A 85 3.29 -5.20 -13.47
C GLY A 85 3.46 -4.60 -12.08
N PHE A 86 2.33 -4.16 -11.52
CA PHE A 86 2.28 -3.46 -10.23
C PHE A 86 1.99 -4.44 -9.08
N TYR A 87 2.93 -4.51 -8.15
CA TYR A 87 2.84 -5.36 -6.96
C TYR A 87 2.36 -4.49 -5.80
N ARG A 88 1.15 -4.75 -5.31
CA ARG A 88 0.53 -3.96 -4.25
C ARG A 88 0.65 -4.71 -2.94
N TYR A 89 1.20 -4.03 -1.95
CA TYR A 89 1.25 -4.45 -0.56
C TYR A 89 0.56 -3.37 0.27
N ILE A 90 -0.47 -3.75 1.01
CA ILE A 90 -1.31 -2.86 1.79
C ILE A 90 -1.14 -3.25 3.25
N ASN A 91 -0.69 -2.31 4.07
CA ASN A 91 -0.61 -2.47 5.51
C ASN A 91 -1.85 -1.86 6.11
N LEU A 92 -2.60 -2.60 6.92
CA LEU A 92 -3.61 -2.00 7.79
C LEU A 92 -2.84 -1.29 8.91
N ALA A 93 -3.07 0.01 9.03
CA ALA A 93 -2.18 0.91 9.77
C ALA A 93 -2.94 2.11 10.36
N SER A 94 -2.31 2.85 11.26
CA SER A 94 -2.82 4.17 11.63
C SER A 94 -2.77 5.13 10.43
N THR A 95 -3.54 6.21 10.49
CA THR A 95 -3.30 7.36 9.60
C THR A 95 -1.91 7.93 9.86
N PRO A 96 -1.22 8.47 8.83
CA PRO A 96 0.11 9.03 9.00
C PRO A 96 0.05 10.33 9.80
N ILE A 97 1.04 10.52 10.67
CA ILE A 97 1.33 11.80 11.32
C ILE A 97 2.70 12.30 10.86
N PHE A 98 2.97 13.58 11.08
CA PHE A 98 4.29 14.17 10.83
C PHE A 98 4.82 14.80 12.11
N GLU A 99 6.01 14.39 12.52
CA GLU A 99 6.71 14.82 13.72
C GLU A 99 8.20 14.52 13.55
N ASP A 100 9.09 15.35 14.10
CA ASP A 100 10.55 15.17 14.02
C ASP A 100 11.08 14.93 12.60
N ASP A 101 10.62 15.75 11.65
CA ASP A 101 10.95 15.64 10.22
C ASP A 101 10.70 14.24 9.63
N THR A 102 9.75 13.52 10.23
CA THR A 102 9.49 12.11 9.95
C THR A 102 7.99 11.87 9.82
N ILE A 103 7.59 11.14 8.78
CA ILE A 103 6.24 10.59 8.72
C ILE A 103 6.22 9.33 9.59
N LYS A 104 5.33 9.29 10.57
CA LYS A 104 5.18 8.15 11.49
C LYS A 104 3.80 7.52 11.31
N PHE A 105 3.72 6.20 11.43
CA PHE A 105 2.46 5.47 11.50
C PHE A 105 2.61 4.21 12.36
N ILE A 106 1.49 3.69 12.85
CA ILE A 106 1.43 2.41 13.56
C ILE A 106 1.02 1.33 12.57
N ASP A 107 1.80 0.26 12.51
CA ASP A 107 1.51 -0.98 11.80
C ASP A 107 0.63 -1.87 12.68
N TYR A 108 -0.49 -2.33 12.13
CA TYR A 108 -1.45 -3.17 12.86
C TYR A 108 -1.34 -4.65 12.48
N ASP A 109 -0.20 -5.12 11.98
CA ASP A 109 0.12 -6.53 11.77
C ASP A 109 -0.79 -7.32 10.80
N LEU A 110 -1.75 -6.66 10.16
CA LEU A 110 -2.67 -7.27 9.21
C LEU A 110 -2.45 -6.66 7.84
N ASP A 111 -2.24 -7.52 6.85
CA ASP A 111 -1.78 -7.09 5.55
C ASP A 111 -2.57 -7.69 4.40
N VAL A 112 -2.51 -7.01 3.25
CA VAL A 112 -3.09 -7.48 2.00
C VAL A 112 -2.06 -7.42 0.87
N LYS A 113 -1.96 -8.49 0.11
CA LYS A 113 -1.09 -8.62 -1.07
C LYS A 113 -1.93 -8.80 -2.33
N CYS A 114 -1.65 -8.02 -3.36
CA CYS A 114 -2.28 -8.13 -4.67
C CYS A 114 -1.24 -7.96 -5.77
N TYR A 115 -0.98 -9.04 -6.51
CA TYR A 115 0.08 -9.10 -7.52
C TYR A 115 -0.50 -9.37 -8.92
N PRO A 116 0.22 -9.02 -9.99
CA PRO A 116 -0.23 -9.31 -11.34
C PRO A 116 -0.62 -10.79 -11.50
N GLN A 117 -1.79 -11.03 -12.09
CA GLN A 117 -2.33 -12.37 -12.36
C GLN A 117 -2.61 -13.25 -11.12
N LYS A 118 -2.53 -12.70 -9.91
CA LYS A 118 -2.88 -13.42 -8.67
C LYS A 118 -4.12 -12.81 -8.04
N GLU A 119 -4.93 -13.64 -7.38
CA GLU A 119 -6.01 -13.14 -6.53
C GLU A 119 -5.42 -12.39 -5.33
N LEU A 120 -6.18 -11.43 -4.80
CA LEU A 120 -5.89 -10.75 -3.56
C LEU A 120 -5.77 -11.77 -2.42
N LYS A 121 -4.74 -11.61 -1.58
CA LYS A 121 -4.50 -12.44 -0.40
C LYS A 121 -4.43 -11.58 0.85
N ILE A 122 -5.15 -11.99 1.88
CA ILE A 122 -4.99 -11.46 3.24
C ILE A 122 -3.89 -12.30 3.89
N VAL A 123 -2.90 -11.64 4.47
CA VAL A 123 -1.74 -12.29 5.07
C VAL A 123 -1.52 -11.77 6.49
N ASP A 124 -0.66 -12.46 7.23
CA ASP A 124 -0.21 -12.06 8.58
C ASP A 124 -1.35 -12.02 9.63
N ARG A 125 -2.44 -12.77 9.39
CA ARG A 125 -3.56 -12.96 10.33
C ARG A 125 -3.11 -13.49 11.70
N ASP A 126 -2.17 -14.41 11.70
CA ASP A 126 -1.65 -15.00 12.93
C ASP A 126 -0.80 -14.00 13.71
N GLU A 127 -0.05 -13.13 13.01
CA GLU A 127 0.68 -12.02 13.62
C GLU A 127 -0.31 -11.06 14.27
N PHE A 128 -1.33 -10.58 13.54
CA PHE A 128 -2.40 -9.73 14.08
C PHE A 128 -3.09 -10.32 15.31
N ASN A 129 -3.47 -11.60 15.27
CA ASN A 129 -4.14 -12.26 16.39
C ASN A 129 -3.21 -12.41 17.62
N THR A 130 -1.95 -12.76 17.39
CA THR A 130 -0.97 -12.98 18.46
C THR A 130 -0.54 -11.65 19.09
N ASN A 131 -0.12 -10.71 18.26
CA ASN A 131 0.29 -9.37 18.65
C ASN A 131 -0.86 -8.59 19.27
N GLY A 132 -2.08 -8.74 18.75
CA GLY A 132 -3.28 -8.14 19.34
C GLY A 132 -3.57 -8.61 20.76
N LYS A 133 -3.21 -9.85 21.12
CA LYS A 133 -3.29 -10.35 22.50
C LYS A 133 -2.13 -9.80 23.35
N ILE A 134 -0.90 -9.90 22.86
CA ILE A 134 0.32 -9.50 23.59
C ILE A 134 0.31 -7.99 23.89
N MET A 135 0.02 -7.17 22.88
CA MET A 135 -0.02 -5.72 22.97
C MET A 135 -1.41 -5.18 23.38
N LYS A 136 -2.35 -6.06 23.72
CA LYS A 136 -3.68 -5.74 24.25
C LYS A 136 -4.46 -4.74 23.37
N TYR A 137 -4.64 -5.08 22.09
CA TYR A 137 -5.41 -4.25 21.16
C TYR A 137 -6.84 -4.09 21.69
N PRO A 138 -7.33 -2.85 21.88
CA PRO A 138 -8.72 -2.64 22.25
C PRO A 138 -9.65 -3.24 21.19
N ASP A 139 -10.78 -3.80 21.59
CA ASP A 139 -11.70 -4.43 20.63
C ASP A 139 -12.26 -3.42 19.62
N VAL A 140 -12.44 -2.17 20.04
CA VAL A 140 -12.79 -1.05 19.14
C VAL A 140 -11.74 -0.88 18.02
N LEU A 141 -10.46 -1.01 18.33
CA LEU A 141 -9.39 -0.93 17.34
C LEU A 141 -9.41 -2.15 16.41
N LYS A 142 -9.58 -3.36 16.96
CA LYS A 142 -9.67 -4.58 16.14
C LYS A 142 -10.82 -4.49 15.13
N ASN A 143 -12.01 -4.09 15.60
CA ASN A 143 -13.18 -3.89 14.74
C ASN A 143 -12.91 -2.87 13.65
N LYS A 144 -12.29 -1.73 14.00
CA LYS A 144 -11.90 -0.70 13.05
C LYS A 144 -10.94 -1.21 11.97
N ILE A 145 -9.99 -2.08 12.33
CA ILE A 145 -9.05 -2.69 11.37
C ILE A 145 -9.77 -3.67 10.44
N LEU A 146 -10.70 -4.48 10.97
CA LEU A 146 -11.50 -5.41 10.17
C LEU A 146 -12.49 -4.69 9.22
N ASP A 147 -13.03 -3.56 9.64
CA ASP A 147 -13.84 -2.68 8.79
C ASP A 147 -13.00 -2.06 7.67
N GLU A 148 -11.78 -1.61 7.98
CA GLU A 148 -10.87 -1.09 6.96
C GLU A 148 -10.41 -2.18 5.98
N LEU A 149 -10.17 -3.40 6.46
CA LEU A 149 -9.92 -4.54 5.58
C LEU A 149 -11.09 -4.78 4.62
N SER A 150 -12.33 -4.71 5.11
CA SER A 150 -13.53 -4.83 4.29
C SER A 150 -13.61 -3.71 3.24
N ASN A 151 -13.23 -2.49 3.61
CA ASN A 151 -13.11 -1.36 2.69
C ASN A 151 -12.05 -1.60 1.60
N VAL A 152 -10.85 -2.08 1.96
CA VAL A 152 -9.79 -2.43 0.99
C VAL A 152 -10.26 -3.50 0.00
N ILE A 153 -10.99 -4.52 0.46
CA ILE A 153 -11.56 -5.56 -0.41
C ILE A 153 -12.61 -4.97 -1.37
N LYS A 154 -13.46 -4.04 -0.88
CA LYS A 154 -14.42 -3.32 -1.73
C LYS A 154 -13.70 -2.49 -2.80
N MET A 155 -12.64 -1.78 -2.43
CA MET A 155 -11.83 -1.00 -3.37
C MET A 155 -11.18 -1.89 -4.43
N TYR A 156 -10.69 -3.07 -4.06
CA TYR A 156 -10.14 -4.06 -4.98
C TYR A 156 -11.18 -4.52 -6.00
N ASN A 157 -12.37 -4.92 -5.53
CA ASN A 157 -13.45 -5.41 -6.40
C ASN A 157 -13.94 -4.35 -7.39
N ASN A 158 -13.88 -3.08 -7.00
CA ASN A 158 -14.30 -1.94 -7.82
C ASN A 158 -13.15 -1.29 -8.62
N PHE A 159 -11.93 -1.84 -8.57
CA PHE A 159 -10.73 -1.28 -9.22
C PHE A 159 -10.46 0.20 -8.86
N GLN A 160 -10.70 0.58 -7.60
CA GLN A 160 -10.60 1.96 -7.14
C GLN A 160 -9.20 2.33 -6.63
N TYR A 161 -8.89 3.63 -6.70
CA TYR A 161 -7.67 4.23 -6.14
C TYR A 161 -6.39 3.50 -6.59
N PHE A 162 -5.53 3.03 -5.69
CA PHE A 162 -4.30 2.32 -6.06
C PHE A 162 -4.54 0.96 -6.74
N PHE A 163 -5.78 0.44 -6.79
CA PHE A 163 -6.11 -0.72 -7.63
C PHE A 163 -6.32 -0.36 -9.11
N SER A 164 -6.46 0.92 -9.45
CA SER A 164 -6.45 1.40 -10.84
C SER A 164 -5.03 1.59 -11.34
N ASP A 165 -4.66 0.86 -12.39
CA ASP A 165 -3.37 1.03 -13.07
C ASP A 165 -3.20 2.43 -13.65
N ASP A 166 -4.29 3.11 -14.03
CA ASP A 166 -4.22 4.44 -14.63
C ASP A 166 -3.95 5.51 -13.56
N ILE A 167 -4.46 5.31 -12.33
CA ILE A 167 -4.08 6.13 -11.17
C ILE A 167 -2.60 5.94 -10.83
N ILE A 168 -2.10 4.70 -10.83
CA ILE A 168 -0.66 4.45 -10.57
C ILE A 168 0.19 5.16 -11.63
N LYS A 169 -0.16 5.04 -12.92
CA LYS A 169 0.56 5.70 -14.01
C LYS A 169 0.53 7.22 -13.90
N TYR A 170 -0.59 7.81 -13.47
CA TYR A 170 -0.68 9.25 -13.22
C TYR A 170 0.38 9.71 -12.20
N TYR A 171 0.50 9.02 -11.06
CA TYR A 171 1.53 9.36 -10.06
C TYR A 171 2.95 9.07 -10.54
N LEU A 172 3.16 8.03 -11.36
CA LEU A 172 4.47 7.80 -11.99
C LEU A 172 4.85 8.94 -12.94
N LYS A 173 3.88 9.52 -13.64
CA LYS A 173 4.15 10.67 -14.52
C LYS A 173 4.53 11.91 -13.72
N ILE A 174 3.90 12.14 -12.58
CA ILE A 174 4.30 13.21 -11.64
C ILE A 174 5.75 12.98 -11.18
N ALA A 175 6.09 11.77 -10.74
CA ALA A 175 7.43 11.44 -10.28
C ALA A 175 8.51 11.58 -11.37
N GLU A 176 8.17 11.30 -12.64
CA GLU A 176 9.06 11.48 -13.80
C GLU A 176 9.38 12.97 -14.04
N ASN A 177 8.37 13.83 -14.00
CA ASN A 177 8.51 15.27 -14.29
C ASN A 177 9.40 15.98 -13.26
N ASP A 178 9.43 15.49 -12.02
CA ASP A 178 10.24 16.04 -10.93
C ASP A 178 11.72 15.59 -10.96
N LYS A 179 12.17 14.98 -12.08
CA LYS A 179 13.53 14.44 -12.34
C LYS A 179 14.06 13.45 -11.28
N VAL A 180 13.22 13.03 -10.34
CA VAL A 180 13.53 12.05 -9.28
C VAL A 180 13.94 10.71 -9.88
N MET A 181 13.39 10.41 -11.05
CA MET A 181 13.63 9.16 -11.73
C MET A 181 13.78 9.33 -13.25
N LEU A 182 15.00 9.60 -13.69
CA LEU A 182 15.35 9.66 -15.11
C LEU A 182 15.07 8.34 -15.88
N ASN A 183 14.91 7.21 -15.16
CA ASN A 183 14.78 5.86 -15.74
C ASN A 183 13.41 5.17 -15.53
N ILE A 184 12.34 5.87 -15.09
CA ILE A 184 10.99 5.27 -14.96
C ILE A 184 10.52 4.66 -16.28
N LYS A 185 10.85 5.28 -17.43
CA LYS A 185 10.47 4.81 -18.77
C LYS A 185 10.83 3.34 -19.00
N ASN A 186 11.99 2.89 -18.49
CA ASN A 186 12.45 1.51 -18.62
C ASN A 186 11.52 0.48 -17.93
N TYR A 187 10.73 0.92 -16.95
CA TYR A 187 9.73 0.10 -16.27
C TYR A 187 8.34 0.23 -16.91
N LEU A 188 7.98 1.42 -17.41
CA LEU A 188 6.66 1.69 -18.00
C LEU A 188 6.48 1.05 -19.38
N THR A 189 7.50 1.10 -20.26
CA THR A 189 7.39 0.59 -21.63
C THR A 189 7.03 -0.92 -21.68
N PRO A 190 7.66 -1.80 -20.87
CA PRO A 190 7.25 -3.20 -20.78
C PRO A 190 5.83 -3.40 -20.23
N ILE A 191 5.41 -2.61 -19.24
CA ILE A 191 4.06 -2.71 -18.64
C ILE A 191 2.99 -2.36 -19.67
N ILE A 192 3.20 -1.30 -20.47
CA ILE A 192 2.27 -0.90 -21.53
C ILE A 192 2.16 -2.00 -22.59
N LYS A 193 3.30 -2.54 -23.06
CA LYS A 193 3.33 -3.63 -24.05
C LYS A 193 2.60 -4.89 -23.55
N ASN A 194 2.80 -5.26 -22.29
CA ASN A 194 2.13 -6.39 -21.65
C ASN A 194 0.61 -6.16 -21.46
N LYS A 195 0.16 -4.91 -21.24
CA LYS A 195 -1.28 -4.58 -21.15
C LYS A 195 -1.97 -4.75 -22.50
N THR A 196 -1.34 -4.31 -23.61
CA THR A 196 -1.88 -4.49 -24.97
C THR A 196 -2.04 -5.97 -25.32
N ILE A 197 -1.04 -6.81 -25.01
CA ILE A 197 -1.11 -8.26 -25.21
C ILE A 197 -2.22 -8.89 -24.35
N ASN A 198 -2.35 -8.49 -23.09
CA ASN A 198 -3.38 -9.04 -22.19
C ASN A 198 -4.80 -8.55 -22.48
N LEU A 199 -4.98 -7.36 -23.06
CA LEU A 199 -6.29 -6.87 -23.52
C LEU A 199 -6.81 -7.74 -24.67
N ASN A 200 -5.94 -8.10 -25.61
CA ASN A 200 -6.26 -9.04 -26.70
C ASN A 200 -6.67 -10.42 -26.15
N ASN A 201 -6.02 -10.88 -25.06
CA ASN A 201 -6.35 -12.16 -24.41
C ASN A 201 -7.58 -12.07 -23.48
N LYS A 202 -7.87 -10.92 -22.86
CA LYS A 202 -9.03 -10.72 -21.97
C LYS A 202 -10.36 -10.64 -22.72
N MET A 203 -10.37 -10.20 -23.98
CA MET A 203 -11.57 -10.28 -24.83
C MET A 203 -12.06 -11.72 -24.98
N TYR A 204 -11.15 -12.71 -24.99
CA TYR A 204 -11.51 -14.14 -25.02
C TYR A 204 -12.03 -14.70 -23.68
N GLN A 205 -11.62 -14.17 -22.53
CA GLN A 205 -11.97 -14.74 -21.20
C GLN A 205 -13.19 -14.13 -20.51
N LYS A 206 -13.72 -13.00 -21.00
CA LYS A 206 -14.88 -12.31 -20.40
C LYS A 206 -16.16 -13.17 -20.40
N ASN A 207 -16.26 -14.16 -21.28
CA ASN A 207 -17.43 -15.05 -21.40
C ASN A 207 -17.53 -16.12 -20.28
N ASN A 208 -16.46 -16.39 -19.53
CA ASN A 208 -16.45 -17.50 -18.55
C ASN A 208 -16.53 -17.09 -17.05
N LYS A 209 -16.40 -15.80 -16.68
CA LYS A 209 -16.30 -15.37 -15.27
C LYS A 209 -17.62 -15.04 -14.55
N LYS A 210 -18.75 -14.93 -15.25
CA LYS A 210 -20.06 -14.66 -14.61
C LYS A 210 -20.58 -15.84 -13.76
N LYS A 211 -20.11 -17.09 -13.98
CA LYS A 211 -20.62 -18.29 -13.28
C LYS A 211 -20.02 -18.54 -11.88
N THR A 212 -18.87 -17.98 -11.54
CA THR A 212 -18.16 -18.28 -10.27
C THR A 212 -18.47 -17.32 -9.11
N TYR A 213 -19.15 -16.20 -9.37
CA TYR A 213 -19.43 -15.15 -8.38
C TYR A 213 -20.44 -15.57 -7.31
N ASN A 214 -21.47 -16.37 -7.65
CA ASN A 214 -22.55 -16.72 -6.71
C ASN A 214 -22.18 -17.74 -5.63
N LYS A 215 -21.00 -18.40 -5.71
CA LYS A 215 -20.55 -19.37 -4.68
C LYS A 215 -19.62 -18.77 -3.61
N LYS A 216 -18.85 -17.71 -3.91
CA LYS A 216 -17.83 -17.16 -2.97
C LYS A 216 -18.41 -16.21 -1.91
N THR A 217 -19.55 -15.56 -2.15
CA THR A 217 -20.17 -14.60 -1.21
C THR A 217 -20.68 -15.26 0.09
N LYS A 218 -20.99 -16.57 0.08
CA LYS A 218 -21.39 -17.32 1.28
C LYS A 218 -20.23 -17.63 2.24
N PHE A 219 -18.99 -17.72 1.75
CA PHE A 219 -17.83 -18.09 2.58
C PHE A 219 -17.31 -16.93 3.44
N ILE A 220 -17.39 -15.69 2.95
CA ILE A 220 -16.87 -14.51 3.66
C ILE A 220 -17.75 -14.19 4.88
N ASN A 221 -19.06 -14.35 4.78
CA ASN A 221 -19.98 -14.15 5.91
C ASN A 221 -19.86 -15.22 7.01
N PHE A 222 -19.32 -16.41 6.70
CA PHE A 222 -19.11 -17.48 7.68
C PHE A 222 -17.81 -17.32 8.47
N ALA A 223 -16.74 -16.83 7.83
CA ALA A 223 -15.44 -16.64 8.49
C ALA A 223 -15.39 -15.39 9.39
N VAL A 224 -16.25 -14.39 9.14
CA VAL A 224 -16.34 -13.16 9.95
C VAL A 224 -17.20 -13.36 11.20
N ARG A 225 -18.10 -14.36 11.23
CA ARG A 225 -19.00 -14.62 12.37
C ARG A 225 -18.49 -15.65 13.37
N ASN A 226 -17.42 -16.37 13.07
CA ASN A 226 -16.89 -17.46 13.90
C ASN A 226 -15.41 -17.24 14.30
N ALA A 227 -14.97 -15.99 14.37
CA ALA A 227 -13.66 -15.58 14.88
C ALA A 227 -13.83 -14.69 16.11
#